data_AF-A0A4R1ZZ43-F1
#
_entry.id   AF-A0A4R1ZZ43-F1
#
_cell.length_a   1.000
_cell.length_b   1.000
_cell.length_c   1.000
_cell.angle_alpha   90.00
_cell.angle_beta   90.00
_cell.angle_gamma   90.00
#
_symmetry.space_group_name_H-M   'P 1'
#
loop_
_entity.id
_entity.type
_entity.pdbx_description
1 polymer ?
#
loop_
_entity_poly.entity_id
_entity_poly.type
_entity_poly.pdbx_seq_one_letter_code
_entity_poly.pdbx_strand_id
1 'polypeptide(L)'
;MDINQYPNFIEAAFELDELSLEGLFGDSTKRLVEHRNLMDQAEYFIKILDDWLLDHDQYGKPNVKALMMLFIKLYLDAIQSNPKIAVEILAAYWRGTRENPELEGISGYTETIRFIQEAKRKMYEIQIKSASERKMSDLKSVMGAFITAYSKSVEYIGQILVPCIQLVKLVNGQEIETVKVMKHTLYEKVDIFNKESNNKYRALTEVLNRDIRNADSHLSIRYIANKQIIEYKKRVGAKINTHNVTPTEWFLSIYPKVGWVIQAFIYSGVLMCIGFSDKPNFIQKYNQIFKNE
;
A
#
# COMPACT_ATOMS: atom_id res chain seq x y z
N MET A 1 8.11 14.85 -23.59
CA MET A 1 7.62 15.32 -22.29
C MET A 1 8.86 15.86 -21.58
N ASP A 2 8.86 17.11 -21.14
CA ASP A 2 10.05 17.74 -20.55
C ASP A 2 10.35 17.07 -19.20
N ILE A 3 11.51 16.42 -19.09
CA ILE A 3 11.88 15.56 -17.95
C ILE A 3 11.91 16.38 -16.66
N ASN A 4 12.15 17.69 -16.72
CA ASN A 4 12.19 18.55 -15.53
C ASN A 4 10.81 18.91 -14.93
N GLN A 5 9.70 18.36 -15.44
CA GLN A 5 8.35 18.72 -14.97
C GLN A 5 7.91 18.07 -13.65
N TYR A 6 8.59 17.01 -13.19
CA TYR A 6 8.20 16.27 -11.98
C TYR A 6 9.44 15.89 -11.14
N PRO A 7 10.12 16.86 -10.51
CA PRO A 7 11.40 16.64 -9.84
C PRO A 7 11.30 15.58 -8.72
N ASN A 8 10.29 15.67 -7.85
CA ASN A 8 10.11 14.74 -6.73
C ASN A 8 9.85 13.30 -7.20
N PHE A 9 9.07 13.14 -8.27
CA PHE A 9 8.83 11.82 -8.87
C PHE A 9 10.14 11.21 -9.41
N ILE A 10 10.97 12.02 -10.08
CA ILE A 10 12.24 11.54 -10.63
C ILE A 10 13.21 11.14 -9.52
N GLU A 11 13.32 11.96 -8.49
CA GLU A 11 14.16 11.66 -7.33
C GLU A 11 13.71 10.38 -6.62
N ALA A 12 12.41 10.26 -6.33
CA ALA A 12 11.85 9.08 -5.66
C ALA A 12 11.94 7.81 -6.53
N ALA A 13 11.76 7.92 -7.85
CA ALA A 13 11.92 6.81 -8.77
C ALA A 13 13.39 6.38 -8.89
N PHE A 14 14.33 7.33 -8.90
CA PHE A 14 15.76 7.04 -8.90
C PHE A 14 16.18 6.32 -7.61
N GLU A 15 15.74 6.81 -6.44
CA GLU A 15 16.00 6.13 -5.16
C GLU A 15 15.47 4.69 -5.17
N LEU A 16 14.23 4.50 -5.64
CA LEU A 16 13.63 3.17 -5.71
C LEU A 16 14.42 2.21 -6.62
N ASP A 17 14.92 2.71 -7.75
CA ASP A 17 15.73 1.93 -8.69
C ASP A 17 17.09 1.57 -8.07
N GLU A 18 17.79 2.52 -7.44
CA GLU A 18 19.07 2.26 -6.77
C GLU A 18 18.92 1.20 -5.66
N LEU A 19 17.92 1.35 -4.78
CA LEU A 19 17.63 0.35 -3.74
C LEU A 19 17.30 -1.03 -4.33
N SER A 20 16.63 -1.07 -5.48
CA SER A 20 16.33 -2.31 -6.19
C SER A 20 17.58 -2.97 -6.77
N LEU A 21 18.48 -2.18 -7.36
CA LEU A 21 19.75 -2.66 -7.95
C LEU A 21 20.77 -3.09 -6.88
N GLU A 22 20.73 -2.48 -5.70
CA GLU A 22 21.45 -2.95 -4.50
C GLU A 22 20.94 -4.30 -4.00
N GLY A 23 19.73 -4.72 -4.41
CA GLY A 23 19.12 -5.97 -4.01
C GLY A 23 18.32 -5.90 -2.70
N LEU A 24 17.98 -4.70 -2.21
CA LEU A 24 17.22 -4.52 -0.98
C LEU A 24 15.89 -5.29 -0.99
N PHE A 25 15.25 -5.38 -2.16
CA PHE A 25 13.97 -6.06 -2.35
C PHE A 25 14.10 -7.51 -2.85
N GLY A 26 15.33 -8.01 -2.98
CA GLY A 26 15.66 -9.36 -3.44
C GLY A 26 15.98 -9.47 -4.93
N ASP A 27 16.57 -10.60 -5.31
CA ASP A 27 17.12 -10.82 -6.65
C ASP A 27 16.08 -10.79 -7.77
N SER A 28 14.84 -11.20 -7.49
CA SER A 28 13.76 -11.11 -8.48
C SER A 28 13.49 -9.66 -8.87
N THR A 29 13.35 -8.76 -7.90
CA THR A 29 13.15 -7.32 -8.16
C THR A 29 14.36 -6.70 -8.84
N LYS A 30 15.58 -7.03 -8.38
CA LYS A 30 16.82 -6.58 -9.04
C LYS A 30 16.84 -6.94 -10.53
N ARG A 31 16.58 -8.21 -10.86
CA ARG A 31 16.50 -8.67 -12.25
C ARG A 31 15.43 -7.93 -13.04
N LEU A 32 14.25 -7.68 -12.46
CA LEU A 32 13.20 -6.92 -13.14
C LEU A 32 13.67 -5.51 -13.51
N VAL A 33 14.37 -4.80 -12.61
CA VAL A 33 14.89 -3.46 -12.90
C VAL A 33 16.00 -3.50 -13.97
N GLU A 34 16.94 -4.44 -13.88
CA GLU A 34 18.01 -4.62 -14.87
C GLU A 34 17.46 -4.87 -16.30
N HIS A 35 16.33 -5.57 -16.41
CA HIS A 35 15.72 -5.92 -17.70
C HIS A 35 14.60 -4.96 -18.14
N ARG A 36 14.29 -3.91 -17.36
CA ARG A 36 13.18 -2.98 -17.65
C ARG A 36 13.27 -2.38 -19.05
N ASN A 37 14.48 -2.00 -19.49
CA ASN A 37 14.71 -1.37 -20.79
C ASN A 37 14.79 -2.39 -21.95
N LEU A 38 14.74 -3.70 -21.65
CA LEU A 38 14.78 -4.78 -22.63
C LEU A 38 13.41 -5.35 -22.95
N MET A 39 12.39 -4.98 -22.17
CA MET A 39 11.00 -5.41 -22.32
C MET A 39 10.14 -4.25 -22.79
N ASP A 40 9.09 -4.54 -23.54
CA ASP A 40 8.04 -3.54 -23.72
C ASP A 40 7.28 -3.31 -22.40
N GLN A 41 6.59 -2.17 -22.29
CA GLN A 41 5.93 -1.78 -21.05
C GLN A 41 4.81 -2.77 -20.64
N ALA A 42 4.08 -3.34 -21.60
CA ALA A 42 3.00 -4.28 -21.31
C ALA A 42 3.58 -5.63 -20.83
N GLU A 43 4.64 -6.12 -21.49
CA GLU A 43 5.40 -7.30 -21.10
C GLU A 43 5.98 -7.14 -19.68
N TYR A 44 6.57 -5.98 -19.38
CA TYR A 44 7.09 -5.69 -18.04
C TYR A 44 5.99 -5.77 -16.97
N PHE A 45 4.82 -5.19 -17.23
CA PHE A 45 3.67 -5.27 -16.32
C PHE A 45 3.08 -6.68 -16.20
N ILE A 46 3.04 -7.45 -17.28
CA ILE A 46 2.64 -8.85 -17.26
C ILE A 46 3.59 -9.65 -16.38
N LYS A 47 4.90 -9.45 -16.53
CA LYS A 47 5.92 -10.14 -15.75
C LYS A 47 5.81 -9.86 -14.25
N ILE A 48 5.53 -8.61 -13.86
CA ILE A 48 5.28 -8.24 -12.46
C ILE A 48 4.10 -9.04 -11.88
N LEU A 49 2.99 -9.13 -12.63
CA LEU A 49 1.81 -9.85 -12.17
C LEU A 49 2.03 -11.38 -12.16
N ASP A 50 2.81 -11.91 -13.10
CA ASP A 50 3.17 -13.33 -13.12
C ASP A 50 4.07 -13.73 -11.97
N ASP A 51 5.11 -12.94 -11.68
CA ASP A 51 5.97 -13.17 -10.52
C ASP A 51 5.17 -13.13 -9.22
N TRP A 52 4.26 -12.16 -9.10
CA TRP A 52 3.34 -12.11 -7.98
C TRP A 52 2.43 -13.34 -7.91
N LEU A 53 1.87 -13.81 -9.04
CA LEU A 53 0.98 -14.99 -9.07
C LEU A 53 1.71 -16.30 -8.76
N LEU A 54 2.97 -16.43 -9.14
CA LEU A 54 3.80 -17.61 -8.90
C LEU A 54 4.38 -17.68 -7.48
N ASP A 55 4.39 -16.56 -6.74
CA ASP A 55 4.76 -16.56 -5.33
C ASP A 55 3.68 -17.26 -4.48
N HIS A 56 3.95 -18.52 -4.11
CA HIS A 56 3.07 -19.36 -3.28
C HIS A 56 3.25 -19.14 -1.77
N ASP A 57 4.30 -18.44 -1.35
CA ASP A 57 4.60 -18.20 0.07
C ASP A 57 3.85 -16.98 0.63
N GLN A 58 3.12 -16.26 -0.23
CA GLN A 58 2.46 -15.03 0.13
C GLN A 58 1.16 -15.25 0.94
N TYR A 59 1.20 -14.87 2.21
CA TYR A 59 0.03 -14.91 3.10
C TYR A 59 -1.07 -13.90 2.70
N GLY A 60 -2.29 -14.42 2.49
CA GLY A 60 -3.49 -13.61 2.26
C GLY A 60 -3.71 -13.15 0.82
N LYS A 61 -3.10 -13.82 -0.16
CA LYS A 61 -3.31 -13.57 -1.60
C LYS A 61 -4.79 -13.49 -2.04
N PRO A 62 -5.72 -14.33 -1.53
CA PRO A 62 -7.15 -14.19 -1.83
C PRO A 62 -7.74 -12.84 -1.38
N ASN A 63 -7.27 -12.30 -0.24
CA ASN A 63 -7.68 -10.97 0.22
C ASN A 63 -7.18 -9.87 -0.71
N VAL A 64 -5.93 -9.99 -1.20
CA VAL A 64 -5.37 -9.07 -2.20
C VAL A 64 -6.23 -9.09 -3.47
N LYS A 65 -6.56 -10.27 -4.01
CA LYS A 65 -7.45 -10.41 -5.18
C LYS A 65 -8.81 -9.76 -4.95
N ALA A 66 -9.45 -10.00 -3.81
CA ALA A 66 -10.75 -9.40 -3.49
C ALA A 66 -10.69 -7.87 -3.46
N LEU A 67 -9.65 -7.30 -2.85
CA LEU A 67 -9.42 -5.85 -2.82
C LEU A 67 -9.07 -5.29 -4.20
N MET A 68 -8.27 -6.01 -5.01
CA MET A 68 -7.95 -5.61 -6.40
C MET A 68 -9.21 -5.44 -7.22
N MET A 69 -10.18 -6.37 -7.11
CA MET A 69 -11.45 -6.25 -7.82
C MET A 69 -12.22 -4.98 -7.43
N LEU A 70 -12.18 -4.59 -6.16
CA LEU A 70 -12.84 -3.36 -5.69
C LEU A 70 -12.17 -2.12 -6.24
N PHE A 71 -10.83 -2.08 -6.26
CA PHE A 71 -10.09 -1.00 -6.91
C PHE A 71 -10.40 -0.92 -8.40
N ILE A 72 -10.38 -2.05 -9.13
CA ILE A 72 -10.73 -2.09 -10.55
C ILE A 72 -12.15 -1.55 -10.79
N LYS A 73 -13.13 -1.97 -9.98
CA LYS A 73 -14.50 -1.45 -10.07
C LYS A 73 -14.56 0.07 -9.86
N LEU A 74 -13.84 0.58 -8.86
CA LEU A 74 -13.74 2.02 -8.62
C LEU A 74 -13.14 2.76 -9.81
N TYR A 75 -12.06 2.23 -10.39
CA TYR A 75 -11.42 2.83 -11.57
C TYR A 75 -12.36 2.83 -12.77
N LEU A 76 -13.04 1.71 -13.03
CA LEU A 76 -13.96 1.59 -14.16
C LEU A 76 -15.18 2.51 -14.03
N ASP A 77 -15.79 2.63 -12.85
CA ASP A 77 -16.87 3.59 -12.62
C ASP A 77 -16.42 5.03 -12.94
N ALA A 78 -15.24 5.41 -12.46
CA ALA A 78 -14.70 6.76 -12.68
C ALA A 78 -14.35 7.01 -14.15
N ILE A 79 -13.76 6.01 -14.82
CA ILE A 79 -13.47 6.06 -16.25
C ILE A 79 -14.76 6.17 -17.08
N GLN A 80 -15.82 5.45 -16.72
CA GLN A 80 -17.12 5.55 -17.39
C GLN A 80 -17.74 6.94 -17.24
N SER A 81 -17.56 7.58 -16.07
CA SER A 81 -18.03 8.94 -15.83
C SER A 81 -17.23 9.99 -16.61
N ASN A 82 -15.90 9.96 -16.51
CA ASN A 82 -15.01 10.84 -17.26
C ASN A 82 -13.61 10.20 -17.42
N PRO A 83 -13.29 9.61 -18.59
CA PRO A 83 -12.03 8.89 -18.79
C PRO A 83 -10.80 9.77 -18.60
N LYS A 84 -10.85 11.02 -19.09
CA LYS A 84 -9.71 11.94 -19.07
C LYS A 84 -9.36 12.33 -17.63
N ILE A 85 -10.34 12.79 -16.86
CA ILE A 85 -10.11 13.22 -15.47
C ILE A 85 -9.73 12.02 -14.60
N ALA A 86 -10.33 10.85 -14.80
CA ALA A 86 -9.99 9.64 -14.04
C ALA A 86 -8.51 9.24 -14.24
N VAL A 87 -8.03 9.24 -15.49
CA VAL A 87 -6.62 8.97 -15.81
C VAL A 87 -5.70 10.04 -15.24
N GLU A 88 -6.09 11.31 -15.31
CA GLU A 88 -5.31 12.41 -14.72
C GLU A 88 -5.18 12.27 -13.20
N ILE A 89 -6.24 11.90 -12.48
CA ILE A 89 -6.20 11.63 -11.03
C ILE A 89 -5.21 10.51 -10.71
N LEU A 90 -5.33 9.37 -11.41
CA LEU A 90 -4.48 8.21 -11.18
C LEU A 90 -3.01 8.50 -11.53
N ALA A 91 -2.76 9.23 -12.61
CA ALA A 91 -1.41 9.63 -12.99
C ALA A 91 -0.81 10.64 -12.00
N ALA A 92 -1.61 11.61 -11.54
CA ALA A 92 -1.19 12.62 -10.58
C ALA A 92 -0.81 12.02 -9.22
N TYR A 93 -1.46 10.92 -8.81
CA TYR A 93 -1.02 10.18 -7.64
C TYR A 93 0.43 9.69 -7.78
N TRP A 94 0.80 9.14 -8.94
CA TRP A 94 2.14 8.57 -9.11
C TRP A 94 3.22 9.61 -9.30
N ARG A 95 2.97 10.66 -10.09
CA ARG A 95 4.01 11.63 -10.50
C ARG A 95 3.88 13.02 -9.87
N GLY A 96 2.82 13.25 -9.10
CA GLY A 96 2.41 14.58 -8.67
C GLY A 96 1.76 15.40 -9.80
N THR A 97 1.51 16.68 -9.53
CA THR A 97 1.15 17.65 -10.57
C THR A 97 2.21 18.73 -10.69
N ARG A 98 2.14 19.58 -11.71
CA ARG A 98 3.07 20.70 -11.87
C ARG A 98 2.94 21.71 -10.73
N GLU A 99 1.71 21.92 -10.26
CA GLU A 99 1.38 22.87 -9.20
C GLU A 99 1.68 22.30 -7.81
N ASN A 100 1.67 20.97 -7.66
CA ASN A 100 1.94 20.29 -6.40
C ASN A 100 2.75 18.99 -6.67
N PRO A 101 4.07 19.09 -6.90
CA PRO A 101 4.93 17.93 -7.10
C PRO A 101 4.96 16.97 -5.91
N GLU A 102 4.72 17.48 -4.69
CA GLU A 102 4.67 16.75 -3.43
C GLU A 102 3.45 15.82 -3.31
N LEU A 103 2.54 15.84 -4.29
CA LEU A 103 1.42 14.88 -4.39
C LEU A 103 1.87 13.48 -4.82
N GLU A 104 3.09 13.35 -5.32
CA GLU A 104 3.60 12.07 -5.79
C GLU A 104 3.65 11.03 -4.65
N GLY A 105 3.20 9.82 -4.94
CA GLY A 105 3.09 8.73 -3.98
C GLY A 105 4.26 7.75 -3.99
N ILE A 106 5.23 7.91 -4.89
CA ILE A 106 6.39 6.99 -4.98
C ILE A 106 7.29 7.14 -3.77
N SER A 107 7.59 8.35 -3.28
CA SER A 107 8.39 8.50 -2.05
C SER A 107 7.75 7.79 -0.86
N GLY A 108 6.43 7.95 -0.69
CA GLY A 108 5.66 7.27 0.35
C GLY A 108 5.69 5.75 0.22
N TYR A 109 5.64 5.25 -1.02
CA TYR A 109 5.78 3.83 -1.32
C TYR A 109 7.19 3.32 -0.98
N THR A 110 8.23 3.96 -1.49
CA THR A 110 9.65 3.62 -1.29
C THR A 110 9.98 3.53 0.19
N GLU A 111 9.59 4.54 0.98
CA GLU A 111 9.85 4.56 2.42
C GLU A 111 9.10 3.43 3.14
N THR A 112 7.85 3.17 2.74
CA THR A 112 7.06 2.07 3.31
C THR A 112 7.72 0.72 3.09
N ILE A 113 8.12 0.41 1.85
CA ILE A 113 8.76 -0.89 1.55
C ILE A 113 10.16 -1.00 2.16
N ARG A 114 10.91 0.11 2.26
CA ARG A 114 12.22 0.15 2.93
C ARG A 114 12.11 -0.27 4.39
N PHE A 115 11.15 0.29 5.14
CA PHE A 115 10.92 -0.10 6.54
C PHE A 115 10.46 -1.55 6.70
N ILE A 116 9.64 -2.06 5.77
CA ILE A 116 9.22 -3.47 5.78
C ILE A 116 10.45 -4.38 5.61
N GLN A 117 11.36 -4.07 4.68
CA GLN A 117 12.57 -4.85 4.49
C GLN A 117 13.53 -4.73 5.67
N GLU A 118 13.67 -3.55 6.26
CA GLU A 118 14.47 -3.36 7.48
C GLU A 118 13.95 -4.23 8.64
N ALA A 119 12.63 -4.29 8.85
CA ALA A 119 12.02 -5.13 9.87
C ALA A 119 12.27 -6.63 9.61
N LYS A 120 12.12 -7.08 8.36
CA LYS A 120 12.42 -8.45 7.94
C LYS A 120 13.89 -8.81 8.18
N ARG A 121 14.82 -7.92 7.80
CA ARG A 121 16.26 -8.11 7.98
C ARG A 121 16.62 -8.27 9.47
N LYS A 122 16.10 -7.38 10.33
CA LYS A 122 16.32 -7.48 11.77
C LYS A 122 15.74 -8.78 12.35
N MET A 123 14.59 -9.24 11.85
CA MET A 123 14.02 -10.53 12.27
C MET A 123 14.93 -11.69 11.87
N TYR A 124 15.43 -11.70 10.64
CA TYR A 124 16.36 -12.71 10.15
C TYR A 124 17.65 -12.76 10.99
N GLU A 125 18.24 -11.60 11.29
CA GLU A 125 19.42 -11.48 12.15
C GLU A 125 19.21 -12.06 13.56
N ILE A 126 17.99 -12.01 14.10
CA ILE A 126 17.66 -12.66 15.39
C ILE A 126 17.42 -14.15 15.21
N GLN A 127 16.78 -14.57 14.11
CA GLN A 127 16.46 -15.98 13.87
C GLN A 127 17.71 -16.85 13.76
N ILE A 128 18.78 -16.32 13.18
CA ILE A 128 20.07 -17.03 13.06
C ILE A 128 20.83 -17.13 14.40
N LYS A 129 20.51 -16.29 15.39
CA LYS A 129 21.09 -16.41 16.74
C LYS A 129 20.48 -17.60 17.47
N SER A 130 21.31 -18.29 18.25
CA SER A 130 20.84 -19.33 19.17
C SER A 130 19.90 -18.74 20.23
N ALA A 131 19.00 -19.56 20.79
CA ALA A 131 18.04 -19.08 21.78
C ALA A 131 18.72 -18.46 23.02
N SER A 132 19.89 -18.95 23.41
CA SER A 132 20.71 -18.41 24.51
C SER A 132 21.35 -17.05 24.21
N GLU A 133 21.50 -16.67 22.95
CA GLU A 133 22.08 -15.38 22.53
C GLU A 133 21.03 -14.29 22.34
N ARG A 134 19.74 -14.66 22.27
CA ARG A 134 18.65 -13.71 22.04
C ARG A 134 18.37 -12.90 23.29
N LYS A 135 18.68 -11.61 23.22
CA LYS A 135 18.43 -10.67 24.33
C LYS A 135 17.03 -10.07 24.23
N MET A 136 16.47 -9.65 25.38
CA MET A 136 15.21 -8.90 25.42
C MET A 136 15.28 -7.60 24.59
N SER A 137 16.44 -6.95 24.54
CA SER A 137 16.69 -5.77 23.70
C SER A 137 16.50 -6.08 22.21
N ASP A 138 16.89 -7.27 21.77
CA ASP A 138 16.82 -7.69 20.37
C ASP A 138 15.34 -7.86 19.98
N LEU A 139 14.56 -8.56 20.82
CA LEU A 139 13.11 -8.69 20.62
C LEU A 139 12.41 -7.34 20.58
N LYS A 140 12.78 -6.41 21.47
CA LYS A 140 12.23 -5.05 21.47
C LYS A 140 12.61 -4.27 20.21
N SER A 141 13.83 -4.42 19.72
CA SER A 141 14.31 -3.78 18.49
C SER A 141 13.54 -4.29 17.26
N VAL A 142 13.39 -5.61 17.12
CA VAL A 142 12.64 -6.21 16.00
C VAL A 142 11.17 -5.83 16.04
N MET A 143 10.51 -5.97 17.19
CA MET A 143 9.10 -5.59 17.29
C MET A 143 8.90 -4.09 17.07
N GLY A 144 9.83 -3.25 17.54
CA GLY A 144 9.84 -1.82 17.23
C GLY A 144 9.90 -1.55 15.73
N ALA A 145 10.78 -2.24 15.00
CA ALA A 145 10.89 -2.10 13.55
C ALA A 145 9.59 -2.50 12.82
N PHE A 146 8.96 -3.60 13.21
CA PHE A 146 7.65 -3.99 12.66
C PHE A 146 6.54 -2.98 12.98
N ILE A 147 6.51 -2.43 14.20
CA ILE A 147 5.54 -1.39 14.56
C ILE A 147 5.74 -0.12 13.71
N THR A 148 7.00 0.28 13.48
CA THR A 148 7.33 1.41 12.58
C THR A 148 6.90 1.12 11.15
N ALA A 149 7.24 -0.06 10.60
CA ALA A 149 6.85 -0.46 9.25
C ALA A 149 5.33 -0.49 9.06
N TYR A 150 4.60 -1.00 10.06
CA TYR A 150 3.14 -0.97 10.07
C TYR A 150 2.61 0.46 10.04
N SER A 151 3.16 1.34 10.86
CA SER A 151 2.75 2.74 10.95
C SER A 151 2.94 3.47 9.62
N LYS A 152 4.10 3.28 8.97
CA LYS A 152 4.38 3.82 7.64
C LYS A 152 3.43 3.27 6.57
N SER A 153 3.10 1.98 6.65
CA SER A 153 2.11 1.37 5.77
C SER A 153 0.71 1.98 5.93
N VAL A 154 0.32 2.33 7.17
CA VAL A 154 -0.97 2.98 7.42
C VAL A 154 -0.97 4.43 6.90
N GLU A 155 0.12 5.17 7.09
CA GLU A 155 0.31 6.51 6.50
C GLU A 155 0.15 6.45 4.97
N TYR A 156 0.80 5.48 4.32
CA TYR A 156 0.74 5.29 2.87
C TYR A 156 -0.67 4.92 2.38
N ILE A 157 -1.44 4.13 3.14
CA ILE A 157 -2.86 3.91 2.83
C ILE A 157 -3.67 5.22 2.90
N GLY A 158 -3.32 6.10 3.83
CA GLY A 158 -3.87 7.46 3.87
C GLY A 158 -3.59 8.26 2.61
N GLN A 159 -2.47 8.02 1.93
CA GLN A 159 -2.17 8.60 0.61
C GLN A 159 -2.99 7.93 -0.49
N ILE A 160 -3.11 6.60 -0.51
CA ILE A 160 -3.94 5.83 -1.46
C ILE A 160 -5.42 6.26 -1.41
N LEU A 161 -5.94 6.62 -0.24
CA LEU A 161 -7.33 7.07 -0.12
C LEU A 161 -7.59 8.41 -0.79
N VAL A 162 -6.58 9.25 -1.04
CA VAL A 162 -6.73 10.52 -1.74
C VAL A 162 -7.28 10.33 -3.16
N PRO A 163 -6.61 9.59 -4.07
CA PRO A 163 -7.17 9.32 -5.39
C PRO A 163 -8.48 8.55 -5.31
N CYS A 164 -8.66 7.66 -4.33
CA CYS A 164 -9.93 6.95 -4.19
C CYS A 164 -11.11 7.90 -3.95
N ILE A 165 -10.95 8.88 -3.06
CA ILE A 165 -11.96 9.91 -2.79
C ILE A 165 -12.18 10.78 -4.04
N GLN A 166 -11.11 11.20 -4.72
CA GLN A 166 -11.22 12.00 -5.94
C GLN A 166 -12.01 11.26 -7.04
N LEU A 167 -11.76 9.97 -7.23
CA LEU A 167 -12.48 9.13 -8.20
C LEU A 167 -13.96 8.98 -7.85
N VAL A 168 -14.31 8.79 -6.57
CA VAL A 168 -15.71 8.72 -6.15
C VAL A 168 -16.42 10.07 -6.35
N LYS A 169 -15.77 11.18 -5.99
CA LYS A 169 -16.30 12.53 -6.24
C LYS A 169 -16.53 12.79 -7.72
N LEU A 170 -15.62 12.32 -8.58
CA LEU A 170 -15.78 12.38 -10.03
C LEU A 170 -17.04 11.65 -10.51
N VAL A 171 -17.27 10.42 -10.02
CA VAL A 171 -18.48 9.64 -10.33
C VAL A 171 -19.76 10.35 -9.89
N ASN A 172 -19.70 11.04 -8.75
CA ASN A 172 -20.83 11.81 -8.22
C ASN A 172 -21.01 13.20 -8.87
N GLY A 173 -20.18 13.58 -9.84
CA GLY A 173 -20.21 14.91 -10.45
C GLY A 173 -19.86 16.05 -9.48
N GLN A 174 -19.12 15.76 -8.42
CA GLN A 174 -18.71 16.72 -7.41
C GLN A 174 -17.36 17.36 -7.72
N GLU A 175 -17.11 18.54 -7.15
CA GLU A 175 -15.83 19.23 -7.25
C GLU A 175 -14.70 18.47 -6.51
N ILE A 176 -13.54 18.41 -7.17
CA ILE A 176 -12.36 17.67 -6.70
C ILE A 176 -11.38 18.63 -6.03
N GLU A 177 -11.45 18.73 -4.70
CA GLU A 177 -10.54 19.55 -3.90
C GLU A 177 -9.36 18.72 -3.33
N THR A 178 -8.36 18.39 -4.16
CA THR A 178 -7.22 17.51 -3.82
C THR A 178 -6.52 17.89 -2.51
N VAL A 179 -6.08 19.15 -2.39
CA VAL A 179 -5.31 19.66 -1.25
C VAL A 179 -6.10 19.56 0.05
N LYS A 180 -7.43 19.74 0.00
CA LYS A 180 -8.30 19.58 1.15
C LYS A 180 -8.41 18.12 1.58
N VAL A 181 -8.56 17.21 0.62
CA VAL A 181 -8.59 15.77 0.90
C VAL A 181 -7.31 15.30 1.59
N MET A 182 -6.15 15.79 1.17
CA MET A 182 -4.87 15.42 1.79
C MET A 182 -4.75 15.79 3.27
N LYS A 183 -5.23 16.98 3.64
CA LYS A 183 -5.13 17.53 5.00
C LYS A 183 -5.95 16.75 6.03
N HIS A 184 -6.89 15.93 5.58
CA HIS A 184 -7.68 15.07 6.45
C HIS A 184 -6.84 13.95 7.06
N THR A 185 -7.15 13.64 8.31
CA THR A 185 -6.66 12.44 9.01
C THR A 185 -7.11 11.17 8.28
N LEU A 186 -6.46 10.04 8.56
CA LEU A 186 -6.88 8.75 7.99
C LEU A 186 -8.35 8.44 8.32
N TYR A 187 -8.77 8.71 9.55
CA TYR A 187 -10.15 8.54 9.99
C TYR A 187 -11.13 9.32 9.12
N GLU A 188 -10.89 10.62 8.95
CA GLU A 188 -11.73 11.49 8.12
C GLU A 188 -11.75 11.04 6.66
N LYS A 189 -10.60 10.62 6.10
CA LYS A 189 -10.54 10.08 4.73
C LYS A 189 -11.39 8.82 4.58
N VAL A 190 -11.34 7.92 5.55
CA VAL A 190 -12.18 6.71 5.56
C VAL A 190 -13.67 7.07 5.61
N ASP A 191 -14.06 8.00 6.48
CA ASP A 191 -15.45 8.42 6.62
C ASP A 191 -15.96 9.11 5.35
N ILE A 192 -15.17 10.02 4.77
CA ILE A 192 -15.47 10.69 3.49
C ILE A 192 -15.62 9.63 2.39
N PHE A 193 -14.64 8.75 2.21
CA PHE A 193 -14.68 7.74 1.16
C PHE A 193 -15.89 6.82 1.27
N ASN A 194 -16.21 6.35 2.48
CA ASN A 194 -17.35 5.47 2.71
C ASN A 194 -18.69 6.19 2.49
N LYS A 195 -18.80 7.45 2.92
CA LYS A 195 -19.99 8.27 2.70
C LYS A 195 -20.21 8.55 1.22
N GLU A 196 -19.20 9.08 0.53
CA GLU A 196 -19.30 9.47 -0.88
C GLU A 196 -19.53 8.25 -1.79
N SER A 197 -19.00 7.08 -1.42
CA SER A 197 -19.22 5.84 -2.18
C SER A 197 -20.51 5.11 -1.82
N ASN A 198 -21.34 5.66 -0.92
CA ASN A 198 -22.50 4.97 -0.35
C ASN A 198 -22.14 3.56 0.15
N ASN A 199 -20.96 3.41 0.77
CA ASN A 199 -20.38 2.16 1.24
C ASN A 199 -20.12 1.08 0.17
N LYS A 200 -20.22 1.39 -1.14
CA LYS A 200 -19.97 0.44 -2.23
C LYS A 200 -18.59 -0.22 -2.15
N TYR A 201 -17.60 0.53 -1.65
CA TYR A 201 -16.20 0.11 -1.55
C TYR A 201 -15.72 -0.06 -0.11
N ARG A 202 -16.64 -0.16 0.85
CA ARG A 202 -16.35 -0.18 2.30
C ARG A 202 -15.32 -1.24 2.70
N ALA A 203 -15.27 -2.38 2.02
CA ALA A 203 -14.28 -3.41 2.29
C ALA A 203 -12.82 -2.94 2.13
N LEU A 204 -12.52 -2.02 1.20
CA LEU A 204 -11.19 -1.38 1.06
C LEU A 204 -10.77 -0.67 2.36
N THR A 205 -11.75 -0.08 3.03
CA THR A 205 -11.58 0.62 4.29
C THR A 205 -12.12 -0.19 5.46
N GLU A 206 -12.27 -1.50 5.44
CA GLU A 206 -12.61 -2.28 6.66
C GLU A 206 -11.46 -3.13 7.15
N VAL A 207 -10.54 -3.43 6.25
CA VAL A 207 -9.31 -4.17 6.53
C VAL A 207 -8.34 -3.40 7.43
N LEU A 208 -8.35 -2.07 7.45
CA LEU A 208 -7.52 -1.31 8.40
C LEU A 208 -8.06 -1.50 9.82
N ASN A 209 -7.23 -1.63 10.84
CA ASN A 209 -7.77 -1.81 12.19
C ASN A 209 -8.48 -0.51 12.63
N ARG A 210 -9.79 -0.56 12.91
CA ARG A 210 -10.60 0.62 13.30
C ARG A 210 -10.00 1.37 14.49
N ASP A 211 -9.42 0.64 15.44
CA ASP A 211 -8.87 1.21 16.65
C ASP A 211 -7.55 1.95 16.40
N ILE A 212 -6.88 1.63 15.28
CA ILE A 212 -5.63 2.27 14.85
C ILE A 212 -5.88 3.42 13.85
N ARG A 213 -7.10 3.55 13.31
CA ARG A 213 -7.48 4.68 12.44
C ARG A 213 -7.84 5.94 13.21
N ASN A 214 -8.41 5.77 14.40
CA ASN A 214 -9.08 6.84 15.17
C ASN A 214 -8.14 7.66 16.05
N ALA A 215 -6.87 7.28 16.13
CA ALA A 215 -5.89 8.02 16.87
C ALA A 215 -4.79 8.46 15.92
N ASP A 216 -4.01 9.45 16.35
CA ASP A 216 -2.60 9.57 16.01
C ASP A 216 -1.80 8.32 16.51
N SER A 217 -2.37 7.11 16.30
CA SER A 217 -2.18 5.90 17.11
C SER A 217 -0.90 5.15 16.82
N HIS A 218 -0.20 5.47 15.73
CA HIS A 218 1.16 5.02 15.50
C HIS A 218 2.06 5.36 16.70
N LEU A 219 1.79 6.49 17.37
CA LEU A 219 2.46 6.93 18.60
C LEU A 219 2.05 6.15 19.86
N SER A 220 1.13 5.18 19.76
CA SER A 220 0.56 4.47 20.91
C SER A 220 0.72 2.95 20.88
N ILE A 221 1.28 2.39 19.82
CA ILE A 221 1.58 0.96 19.71
C ILE A 221 2.97 0.72 20.32
N ARG A 222 3.08 -0.18 21.29
CA ARG A 222 4.37 -0.57 21.88
C ARG A 222 4.43 -2.05 22.19
N TYR A 223 5.63 -2.62 22.09
CA TYR A 223 5.87 -3.99 22.52
C TYR A 223 6.35 -4.04 23.98
N ILE A 224 5.68 -4.87 24.79
CA ILE A 224 6.00 -5.10 26.20
C ILE A 224 6.65 -6.50 26.32
N ALA A 225 7.99 -6.53 26.22
CA ALA A 225 8.75 -7.75 26.03
C ALA A 225 8.63 -8.77 27.18
N ASN A 226 8.57 -8.31 28.43
CA ASN A 226 8.42 -9.20 29.59
C ASN A 226 7.06 -9.90 29.65
N LYS A 227 6.04 -9.34 28.99
CA LYS A 227 4.70 -9.95 28.87
C LYS A 227 4.47 -10.60 27.50
N GLN A 228 5.39 -10.40 26.54
CA GLN A 228 5.25 -10.81 25.15
C GLN A 228 3.91 -10.36 24.53
N ILE A 229 3.54 -9.09 24.75
CA ILE A 229 2.33 -8.48 24.20
C ILE A 229 2.65 -7.21 23.45
N ILE A 230 1.84 -6.91 22.45
CA ILE A 230 1.76 -5.61 21.80
C ILE A 230 0.57 -4.88 22.41
N GLU A 231 0.86 -3.72 22.98
CA GLU A 231 -0.11 -2.83 23.59
C GLU A 231 -0.41 -1.69 22.62
N TYR A 232 -1.69 -1.38 22.41
CA TYR A 232 -2.10 -0.18 21.67
C TYR A 232 -3.30 0.49 22.36
N LYS A 233 -3.38 1.82 22.23
CA LYS A 233 -4.43 2.62 22.88
C LYS A 233 -5.61 2.81 21.92
N LYS A 234 -6.82 2.68 22.47
CA LYS A 234 -8.09 2.91 21.76
C LYS A 234 -8.88 3.99 22.49
N ARG A 235 -9.38 4.98 21.75
CA ARG A 235 -10.33 5.94 22.30
C ARG A 235 -11.75 5.36 22.24
N VAL A 236 -12.43 5.31 23.38
CA VAL A 236 -13.84 4.90 23.52
C VAL A 236 -14.59 6.05 24.19
N GLY A 237 -15.25 6.88 23.38
CA GLY A 237 -15.85 8.14 23.83
C GLY A 237 -14.79 9.11 24.38
N ALA A 238 -14.95 9.53 25.63
CA ALA A 238 -13.99 10.38 26.34
C ALA A 238 -12.85 9.62 27.04
N LYS A 239 -12.85 8.28 27.01
CA LYS A 239 -11.86 7.44 27.70
C LYS A 239 -10.84 6.86 26.73
N ILE A 240 -9.61 6.65 27.21
CA ILE A 240 -8.57 5.91 26.50
C ILE A 240 -8.44 4.54 27.18
N ASN A 241 -8.73 3.49 26.43
CA ASN A 241 -8.57 2.10 26.86
C ASN A 241 -7.29 1.52 26.25
N THR A 242 -6.65 0.63 27.00
CA THR A 242 -5.48 -0.10 26.56
C THR A 242 -5.91 -1.48 26.06
N HIS A 243 -5.49 -1.85 24.85
CA HIS A 243 -5.70 -3.17 24.27
C HIS A 243 -4.37 -3.89 24.14
N ASN A 244 -4.38 -5.18 24.45
CA ASN A 244 -3.22 -6.05 24.35
C ASN A 244 -3.53 -7.17 23.37
N VAL A 245 -2.57 -7.49 22.51
CA VAL A 245 -2.60 -8.65 21.62
C VAL A 245 -1.26 -9.35 21.65
N THR A 246 -1.25 -10.65 21.39
CA THR A 246 0.01 -11.39 21.22
C THR A 246 0.68 -11.02 19.89
N PRO A 247 2.01 -11.17 19.76
CA PRO A 247 2.70 -11.03 18.48
C PRO A 247 2.10 -11.92 17.39
N THR A 248 1.75 -13.16 17.72
CA THR A 248 1.12 -14.10 16.78
C THR A 248 -0.20 -13.55 16.24
N GLU A 249 -1.11 -13.11 17.10
CA GLU A 249 -2.39 -12.51 16.67
C GLU A 249 -2.16 -11.26 15.82
N TRP A 250 -1.19 -10.42 16.21
CA TRP A 250 -0.85 -9.22 15.46
C TRP A 250 -0.39 -9.55 14.03
N PHE A 251 0.54 -10.49 13.87
CA PHE A 251 1.06 -10.88 12.55
C PHE A 251 0.07 -11.66 11.69
N LEU A 252 -0.91 -12.34 12.28
CA LEU A 252 -1.93 -13.06 11.52
C LEU A 252 -3.14 -12.19 11.15
N SER A 253 -3.50 -11.23 12.00
CA SER A 253 -4.82 -10.56 11.93
C SER A 253 -4.79 -9.03 11.80
N ILE A 254 -3.66 -8.36 12.09
CA ILE A 254 -3.58 -6.89 12.07
C ILE A 254 -2.53 -6.41 11.07
N TYR A 255 -1.28 -6.84 11.25
CA TYR A 255 -0.14 -6.45 10.43
C TYR A 255 -0.31 -6.68 8.92
N PRO A 256 -0.78 -7.84 8.43
CA PRO A 256 -0.75 -8.13 7.00
C PRO A 256 -1.78 -7.33 6.20
N LYS A 257 -2.85 -6.85 6.87
CA LYS A 257 -3.99 -6.20 6.20
C LYS A 257 -3.61 -4.90 5.47
N VAL A 258 -2.65 -4.14 6.01
CA VAL A 258 -2.17 -2.92 5.34
C VAL A 258 -1.39 -3.27 4.07
N GLY A 259 -0.59 -4.33 4.12
CA GLY A 259 0.11 -4.87 2.95
C GLY A 259 -0.87 -5.34 1.87
N TRP A 260 -2.00 -5.94 2.24
CA TRP A 260 -3.01 -6.36 1.27
C TRP A 260 -3.63 -5.21 0.50
N VAL A 261 -3.93 -4.09 1.17
CA VAL A 261 -4.47 -2.88 0.50
C VAL A 261 -3.44 -2.28 -0.44
N ILE A 262 -2.20 -2.13 0.02
CA ILE A 262 -1.11 -1.55 -0.78
C ILE A 262 -0.86 -2.37 -2.04
N GLN A 263 -0.70 -3.68 -1.90
CA GLN A 263 -0.52 -4.57 -3.05
C GLN A 263 -1.72 -4.52 -3.98
N ALA A 264 -2.94 -4.55 -3.44
CA ALA A 264 -4.14 -4.52 -4.25
C ALA A 264 -4.24 -3.22 -5.06
N PHE A 265 -3.89 -2.08 -4.48
CA PHE A 265 -3.85 -0.80 -5.17
C PHE A 265 -2.81 -0.80 -6.31
N ILE A 266 -1.59 -1.27 -6.03
CA ILE A 266 -0.50 -1.31 -7.02
C ILE A 266 -0.85 -2.28 -8.16
N TYR A 267 -1.16 -3.54 -7.87
CA TYR A 267 -1.40 -4.55 -8.89
C TYR A 267 -2.68 -4.30 -9.69
N SER A 268 -3.71 -3.70 -9.08
CA SER A 268 -4.87 -3.25 -9.85
C SER A 268 -4.50 -2.12 -10.81
N GLY A 269 -3.65 -1.17 -10.39
CA GLY A 269 -3.11 -0.13 -11.26
C GLY A 269 -2.29 -0.70 -12.43
N VAL A 270 -1.38 -1.64 -12.15
CA VAL A 270 -0.60 -2.37 -13.17
C VAL A 270 -1.52 -3.04 -14.18
N LEU A 271 -2.56 -3.74 -13.70
CA LEU A 271 -3.54 -4.39 -14.57
C LEU A 271 -4.30 -3.37 -15.43
N MET A 272 -4.68 -2.21 -14.88
CA MET A 272 -5.31 -1.14 -15.68
C MET A 272 -4.37 -0.58 -16.74
N CYS A 273 -3.08 -0.42 -16.45
CA CYS A 273 -2.09 0.02 -17.42
C CYS A 273 -2.00 -0.95 -18.61
N ILE A 274 -2.01 -2.27 -18.36
CA ILE A 274 -2.11 -3.28 -19.42
C ILE A 274 -3.42 -3.07 -20.20
N GLY A 275 -4.55 -2.83 -19.52
CA GLY A 275 -5.84 -2.59 -20.18
C GLY A 275 -5.86 -1.39 -21.13
N PHE A 276 -5.07 -0.36 -20.86
CA PHE A 276 -4.96 0.82 -21.72
C PHE A 276 -4.06 0.60 -22.94
N SER A 277 -3.04 -0.26 -22.86
CA SER A 277 -2.10 -0.51 -23.96
C SER A 277 -2.39 -1.80 -24.76
N ASP A 278 -2.93 -2.83 -24.12
CA ASP A 278 -3.11 -4.17 -24.67
C ASP A 278 -4.32 -4.89 -24.06
N LYS A 279 -5.47 -4.74 -24.72
CA LYS A 279 -6.74 -5.33 -24.29
C LYS A 279 -6.73 -6.88 -24.26
N PRO A 280 -6.21 -7.60 -25.28
CA PRO A 280 -6.09 -9.06 -25.21
C PRO A 280 -5.33 -9.55 -23.97
N ASN A 281 -4.15 -8.98 -23.71
CA ASN A 281 -3.33 -9.37 -22.55
C ASN A 281 -4.00 -9.00 -21.22
N PHE A 282 -4.71 -7.87 -21.16
CA PHE A 282 -5.53 -7.53 -20.00
C PHE A 282 -6.60 -8.60 -19.72
N ILE A 283 -7.37 -9.02 -20.72
CA ILE A 283 -8.43 -10.03 -20.55
C ILE A 283 -7.83 -11.35 -20.06
N GLN A 284 -6.72 -11.79 -20.68
CA GLN A 284 -6.02 -13.00 -20.28
C GLN A 284 -5.57 -12.91 -18.81
N LYS A 285 -4.87 -11.84 -18.45
CA LYS A 285 -4.33 -11.66 -17.10
C LYS A 285 -5.44 -11.51 -16.04
N TYR A 286 -6.49 -10.76 -16.36
CA TYR A 286 -7.67 -10.62 -15.51
C TYR A 286 -8.29 -11.99 -15.22
N ASN A 287 -8.50 -12.83 -16.24
CA ASN A 287 -9.04 -14.17 -16.06
C ASN A 287 -8.11 -15.05 -15.21
N GLN A 288 -6.79 -14.99 -15.44
CA GLN A 288 -5.81 -15.73 -14.65
C GLN A 288 -5.85 -15.34 -13.17
N ILE A 289 -5.98 -14.05 -12.85
CA ILE A 289 -6.00 -13.57 -11.45
C ILE A 289 -7.32 -13.93 -10.76
N PHE A 290 -8.46 -13.72 -11.42
CA PHE A 290 -9.78 -13.72 -10.77
C PHE A 290 -10.72 -14.89 -11.10
N LYS A 291 -10.45 -15.67 -12.16
CA LYS A 291 -11.33 -16.77 -12.58
C LYS A 291 -10.74 -18.16 -12.42
N ASN A 292 -9.42 -18.27 -12.24
CA ASN A 292 -8.76 -19.54 -11.98
C ASN A 292 -8.67 -19.76 -10.46
N GLU A 293 -9.80 -20.08 -9.84
CA GLU A 293 -9.90 -20.75 -8.52
C GLU A 293 -10.99 -21.82 -8.58
#